data_AF-A0A949PGD8-F1
#
_entry.id   AF-A0A949PGD8-F1
#
_cell.length_a   1.000
_cell.length_b   1.000
_cell.length_c   1.000
_cell.angle_alpha   90.00
_cell.angle_beta   90.00
_cell.angle_gamma   90.00
#
_symmetry.space_group_name_H-M   'P 1'
#
loop_
_entity.id
_entity.type
_entity.pdbx_description
1 polymer ?
#
loop_
_entity_poly.entity_id
_entity_poly.type
_entity_poly.pdbx_seq_one_letter_code
_entity_poly.pdbx_strand_id
1 'polypeptide(L)'
;MQIDTLMANASLSQQTAQSVKSPLANSSNLGEDAALQAATDFEAQVLSILNQSMFAGIETDGYFGGGHGEEMFRSMLVEEYSGEMVKTGGLGLTDTIYRQILEMQEANS
;
A
#
# COMPACT_ATOMS: atom_id res chain seq x y z
N MET A 1 15.58 -18.51 41.24
CA MET A 1 16.09 -17.94 39.97
C MET A 1 15.36 -18.46 38.72
N GLN A 2 14.10 -18.88 38.78
CA GLN A 2 13.33 -19.30 37.58
C GLN A 2 11.93 -18.67 37.50
N ILE A 3 11.55 -17.81 38.45
CA ILE A 3 10.26 -17.10 38.43
C ILE A 3 10.42 -15.66 37.91
N ASP A 4 11.60 -15.04 38.09
CA ASP A 4 11.87 -13.68 37.58
C ASP A 4 11.95 -13.61 36.03
N THR A 5 12.35 -14.70 35.38
CA THR A 5 12.50 -14.76 33.91
C THR A 5 11.17 -14.77 33.17
N LEU A 6 10.07 -15.19 33.81
CA LEU A 6 8.74 -15.20 33.19
C LEU A 6 8.05 -13.83 33.21
N MET A 7 8.38 -12.96 34.18
CA MET A 7 7.83 -11.59 34.26
C MET A 7 8.54 -10.59 33.33
N ALA A 8 9.79 -10.87 32.94
CA ALA A 8 10.56 -10.06 31.98
C ALA A 8 10.09 -10.25 30.52
N ASN A 9 9.62 -11.46 30.17
CA ASN A 9 9.12 -11.73 28.82
C ASN A 9 7.68 -11.25 28.63
N ALA A 10 6.90 -11.14 29.71
CA ALA A 10 5.53 -10.61 29.67
C ALA A 10 5.50 -9.11 29.38
N SER A 11 6.49 -8.35 29.87
CA SER A 11 6.62 -6.92 29.62
C SER A 11 7.22 -6.61 28.24
N LEU A 12 8.09 -7.48 27.71
CA LEU A 12 8.61 -7.36 26.34
C LEU A 12 7.52 -7.64 25.28
N SER A 13 6.55 -8.49 25.62
CA SER A 13 5.38 -8.81 24.77
C SER A 13 4.32 -7.70 24.73
N GLN A 14 4.33 -6.78 25.70
CA GLN A 14 3.40 -5.64 25.75
C GLN A 14 3.94 -4.38 25.07
N GLN A 15 5.26 -4.26 24.88
CA GLN A 15 5.86 -3.11 24.18
C GLN A 15 5.80 -3.20 22.65
N THR A 16 5.69 -4.39 22.07
CA THR A 16 5.53 -4.55 20.61
C THR A 16 4.09 -4.40 20.13
N ALA A 17 3.10 -4.44 21.03
CA ALA A 17 1.69 -4.22 20.70
C ALA A 17 1.29 -2.73 20.65
N GLN A 18 2.13 -1.82 21.14
CA GLN A 18 1.84 -0.37 21.20
C GLN A 18 2.41 0.43 20.02
N SER A 19 3.20 -0.19 19.13
CA SER A 19 3.80 0.48 17.97
C SER A 19 3.08 0.22 16.65
N VAL A 20 2.05 -0.63 16.64
CA VAL A 20 1.14 -0.74 15.48
C VAL A 20 0.11 0.39 15.60
N LYS A 21 0.56 1.63 15.37
CA LYS A 21 -0.36 2.72 15.07
C LYS A 21 -1.14 2.29 13.84
N SER A 22 -2.38 1.86 14.03
CA SER A 22 -3.31 1.62 12.93
C SER A 22 -3.28 2.85 12.01
N PRO A 23 -3.06 2.69 10.70
CA PRO A 23 -3.04 3.81 9.76
C PRO A 23 -4.38 4.59 9.74
N LEU A 24 -5.43 4.06 10.34
CA LEU A 24 -6.74 4.69 10.49
C LEU A 24 -6.88 5.60 11.72
N ALA A 25 -5.98 5.57 12.71
CA ALA A 25 -6.16 6.37 13.93
C ALA A 25 -5.87 7.87 13.73
N ASN A 26 -5.16 8.22 12.66
CA ASN A 26 -4.83 9.61 12.31
C ASN A 26 -5.77 10.19 11.24
N SER A 27 -6.81 9.46 10.82
CA SER A 27 -7.65 9.93 9.74
C SER A 27 -8.54 11.10 10.13
N SER A 28 -8.88 11.28 11.41
CA SER A 28 -9.77 12.36 11.88
C SER A 28 -9.25 13.79 11.59
N ASN A 29 -7.98 13.94 11.19
CA ASN A 29 -7.39 15.22 10.80
C ASN A 29 -6.39 15.02 9.63
N LEU A 30 -6.74 14.22 8.63
CA LEU A 30 -5.99 14.26 7.37
C LEU A 30 -6.32 15.60 6.70
N GLY A 31 -5.33 16.48 6.56
CA GLY A 31 -5.49 17.66 5.72
C GLY A 31 -5.92 17.27 4.31
N GLU A 32 -6.65 18.16 3.63
CA GLU A 32 -7.15 17.97 2.25
C GLU A 32 -6.08 17.39 1.32
N ASP A 33 -4.85 17.92 1.35
CA ASP A 33 -3.71 17.43 0.57
C ASP A 33 -3.32 15.97 0.92
N ALA A 34 -3.38 15.59 2.20
CA ALA A 34 -3.00 14.24 2.64
C ALA A 34 -4.08 13.21 2.27
N ALA A 35 -5.35 13.60 2.31
CA ALA A 35 -6.45 12.76 1.85
C ALA A 35 -6.42 12.57 0.32
N LEU A 36 -6.08 13.62 -0.44
CA LEU A 36 -5.90 13.53 -1.89
C LEU A 36 -4.71 12.62 -2.25
N GLN A 37 -3.59 12.77 -1.53
CA GLN A 37 -2.42 11.91 -1.72
C GLN A 37 -2.75 10.44 -1.42
N ALA A 38 -3.44 10.16 -0.31
CA ALA A 38 -3.84 8.81 0.04
C ALA A 38 -4.78 8.17 -1.00
N ALA A 39 -5.69 8.96 -1.59
CA ALA A 39 -6.55 8.50 -2.68
C ALA A 39 -5.75 8.20 -3.96
N THR A 40 -4.77 9.03 -4.29
CA THR A 40 -3.86 8.86 -5.43
C THR A 40 -3.01 7.60 -5.28
N ASP A 41 -2.42 7.40 -4.10
CA ASP A 41 -1.59 6.23 -3.79
C ASP A 41 -2.39 4.93 -3.82
N PHE A 42 -3.67 4.98 -3.40
CA PHE A 42 -4.55 3.83 -3.50
C PHE A 42 -4.84 3.46 -4.96
N GLU A 43 -5.12 4.45 -5.82
CA GLU A 43 -5.34 4.21 -7.25
C GLU A 43 -4.09 3.61 -7.92
N ALA A 44 -2.90 4.07 -7.53
CA ALA A 44 -1.63 3.50 -7.99
C ALA A 44 -1.50 2.02 -7.59
N GLN A 45 -1.86 1.66 -6.35
CA GLN A 45 -1.81 0.28 -5.90
C GLN A 45 -2.81 -0.61 -6.66
N VAL A 46 -4.01 -0.11 -6.94
CA VAL A 46 -5.02 -0.81 -7.75
C VAL A 46 -4.49 -1.04 -9.17
N LEU A 47 -3.93 -0.01 -9.79
CA LEU A 47 -3.33 -0.14 -11.12
C LEU A 47 -2.15 -1.11 -11.12
N SER A 48 -1.32 -1.12 -10.08
CA SER A 48 -0.23 -2.10 -9.94
C SER A 48 -0.78 -3.54 -9.90
N ILE A 49 -1.85 -3.81 -9.13
CA ILE A 49 -2.49 -5.13 -9.08
C ILE A 49 -3.08 -5.52 -10.45
N LEU A 50 -3.76 -4.58 -11.12
CA LEU A 50 -4.30 -4.81 -12.46
C LEU A 50 -3.17 -5.10 -13.47
N ASN A 51 -2.09 -4.32 -13.42
CA ASN A 51 -0.97 -4.48 -14.32
C ASN A 51 -0.23 -5.80 -14.07
N GLN A 52 -0.04 -6.18 -12.81
CA GLN A 52 0.48 -7.51 -12.44
C GLN A 52 -0.37 -8.62 -13.05
N SER A 53 -1.71 -8.52 -13.00
CA SER A 53 -2.58 -9.52 -13.63
C SER A 53 -2.46 -9.57 -15.16
N MET A 54 -2.18 -8.44 -15.82
CA MET A 54 -1.92 -8.38 -17.26
C MET A 54 -0.57 -9.02 -17.62
N PHE A 55 0.46 -8.86 -16.78
CA PHE A 55 1.80 -9.41 -17.00
C PHE A 55 1.97 -10.85 -16.50
N ALA A 56 1.14 -11.32 -15.57
CA ALA A 56 1.18 -12.69 -15.05
C ALA A 56 0.89 -13.76 -16.12
N GLY A 57 0.16 -13.41 -17.19
CA GLY A 57 -0.11 -14.30 -18.32
C GLY A 57 0.99 -14.30 -19.39
N ILE A 58 2.02 -13.46 -19.28
CA ILE A 58 3.14 -13.42 -20.22
C ILE A 58 4.24 -14.32 -19.66
N GLU A 59 4.20 -15.61 -20.04
CA GLU A 59 5.28 -16.54 -19.72
C GLU A 59 6.59 -16.06 -20.35
N THR A 60 7.60 -15.82 -19.51
CA THR A 60 8.98 -15.50 -19.94
C THR A 60 9.78 -16.77 -20.27
N ASP A 61 9.11 -17.91 -20.46
CA ASP A 61 9.70 -19.25 -20.61
C ASP A 61 10.29 -19.54 -22.01
N GLY A 62 10.67 -18.48 -22.73
CA GLY A 62 11.41 -18.60 -23.99
C GLY A 62 12.92 -18.76 -23.74
N TYR A 63 13.66 -19.25 -24.74
CA TYR A 63 15.12 -19.42 -24.69
C TYR A 63 15.92 -18.14 -24.35
N PHE A 64 15.27 -16.97 -24.38
CA PHE A 64 15.80 -15.65 -24.07
C PHE A 64 15.18 -15.00 -22.82
N GLY A 65 14.44 -15.75 -21.99
CA GLY A 65 13.85 -15.26 -20.74
C GLY A 65 14.89 -15.09 -19.63
N GLY A 66 14.98 -13.90 -19.05
CA GLY A 66 15.95 -13.48 -18.04
C GLY A 66 15.65 -13.94 -16.60
N GLY A 67 14.77 -14.93 -16.43
CA GLY A 67 14.45 -15.56 -15.14
C GLY A 67 13.97 -14.59 -14.05
N HIS A 68 14.16 -14.95 -12.77
CA HIS A 68 13.78 -14.13 -11.61
C HIS A 68 14.38 -12.72 -11.59
N GLY A 69 15.56 -12.53 -12.21
CA GLY A 69 16.18 -11.22 -12.31
C GLY A 69 15.36 -10.27 -13.20
N GLU A 70 14.95 -10.75 -14.38
CA GLU A 70 14.06 -9.99 -15.28
C GLU A 70 12.70 -9.73 -14.64
N GLU A 71 12.15 -10.71 -13.93
CA GLU A 71 10.85 -10.58 -13.24
C GLU A 71 10.85 -9.44 -12.21
N MET A 72 11.91 -9.31 -11.43
CA MET A 72 12.08 -8.21 -10.48
C MET A 72 12.19 -6.85 -11.18
N PHE A 73 13.01 -6.74 -12.23
CA PHE A 73 13.13 -5.50 -12.99
C PHE A 73 11.83 -5.12 -13.71
N ARG A 74 11.11 -6.10 -14.25
CA ARG A 74 9.80 -5.92 -14.87
C ARG A 74 8.78 -5.42 -13.86
N SER A 75 8.77 -5.97 -12.65
CA SER A 75 7.87 -5.53 -11.57
C SER A 75 8.12 -4.07 -11.20
N MET A 76 9.38 -3.65 -11.07
CA MET A 76 9.73 -2.24 -10.82
C MET A 76 9.31 -1.31 -11.97
N LEU A 77 9.51 -1.74 -13.22
CA LEU A 77 9.08 -0.98 -14.39
C LEU A 77 7.55 -0.84 -14.48
N VAL A 78 6.84 -1.91 -14.12
CA VAL A 78 5.38 -1.94 -14.04
C VAL A 78 4.87 -0.96 -12.99
N GLU A 79 5.53 -0.89 -11.85
CA GLU A 79 5.20 0.05 -10.78
C GLU A 79 5.39 1.51 -11.20
N GLU A 80 6.53 1.85 -11.80
CA GLU A 80 6.78 3.20 -12.33
C GLU A 80 5.78 3.60 -13.42
N TYR A 81 5.48 2.68 -14.35
CA TYR A 81 4.48 2.94 -15.38
C TYR A 81 3.10 3.18 -14.77
N SER A 82 2.71 2.38 -13.78
CA SER A 82 1.43 2.55 -13.09
C SER A 82 1.36 3.90 -12.34
N GLY A 83 2.44 4.34 -11.71
CA GLY A 83 2.52 5.63 -11.04
C GLY A 83 2.38 6.82 -12.00
N GLU A 84 3.04 6.78 -13.16
CA GLU A 84 2.88 7.82 -14.19
C GLU A 84 1.50 7.81 -14.85
N MET A 85 0.87 6.64 -15.00
CA MET A 85 -0.51 6.54 -15.48
C MET A 85 -1.49 7.25 -14.54
N VAL A 86 -1.33 7.11 -13.22
CA VAL A 86 -2.18 7.82 -12.24
C VAL A 86 -2.07 9.33 -12.41
N LYS A 87 -0.84 9.85 -12.55
CA LYS A 87 -0.60 11.30 -12.68
C LYS A 87 -1.14 11.92 -13.98
N THR A 88 -1.24 11.13 -15.04
CA THR A 88 -1.61 11.61 -16.39
C THR A 88 -3.07 11.36 -16.76
N GLY A 89 -3.86 10.71 -15.91
CA GLY A 89 -5.30 10.55 -16.14
C GLY A 89 -5.94 9.31 -15.54
N GLY A 90 -5.15 8.34 -15.06
CA GLY A 90 -5.57 7.18 -14.27
C GLY A 90 -6.84 6.46 -14.77
N LEU A 91 -7.56 5.86 -13.83
CA LEU A 91 -8.92 5.34 -13.98
C LEU A 91 -9.97 6.35 -13.46
N GLY A 92 -9.53 7.45 -12.83
CA GLY A 92 -10.40 8.45 -12.22
C GLY A 92 -10.97 8.03 -10.87
N LEU A 93 -10.34 7.04 -10.21
CA LEU A 93 -10.80 6.55 -8.91
C LEU A 93 -10.42 7.49 -7.76
N THR A 94 -9.34 8.26 -7.93
CA THR A 94 -8.86 9.24 -6.94
C THR A 94 -9.98 10.14 -6.43
N ASP A 95 -10.79 10.75 -7.30
CA ASP A 95 -11.86 11.67 -6.90
C ASP A 95 -12.94 11.00 -6.03
N THR A 96 -13.29 9.77 -6.38
CA THR A 96 -14.32 8.99 -5.68
C THR A 96 -13.82 8.57 -4.29
N ILE A 97 -12.57 8.10 -4.23
CA ILE A 97 -11.94 7.66 -2.98
C ILE A 97 -11.67 8.85 -2.07
N TYR A 98 -11.21 9.97 -2.62
CA TYR A 98 -11.01 11.21 -1.88
C TYR A 98 -12.30 11.66 -1.19
N ARG A 99 -13.42 11.66 -1.90
CA ARG A 99 -14.73 12.00 -1.32
C ARG A 99 -15.13 11.03 -0.21
N GLN A 100 -14.91 9.72 -0.42
CA GLN A 100 -15.21 8.72 0.61
C GLN A 100 -14.33 8.91 1.86
N ILE A 101 -13.07 9.27 1.68
CA ILE A 101 -12.14 9.59 2.77
C ILE A 101 -12.66 10.80 3.56
N LEU A 102 -13.12 11.86 2.90
CA LEU A 102 -13.72 13.02 3.58
C LEU A 102 -15.01 12.64 4.34
N GLU A 103 -15.92 11.89 3.72
CA GLU A 103 -17.16 11.44 4.39
C GLU A 103 -16.86 10.62 5.66
N MET A 104 -15.85 9.75 5.62
CA MET A 104 -15.42 8.98 6.79
C MET A 104 -14.75 9.85 7.88
N GLN A 105 -14.14 10.97 7.49
CA GLN A 105 -13.58 11.94 8.44
C GLN A 105 -14.66 12.77 9.13
N GLU A 106 -15.67 13.19 8.37
CA GLU A 106 -16.85 13.90 8.90
C GLU A 106 -17.67 13.00 9.83
N ALA A 107 -17.84 11.72 9.50
CA ALA A 107 -18.56 10.77 10.34
C ALA A 107 -17.85 10.40 11.65
N ASN A 108 -16.52 10.62 11.72
CA ASN A 108 -15.68 10.35 12.89
C ASN A 108 -15.27 11.63 13.65
N SER A 109 -15.78 12.80 13.26
CA SER A 109 -15.67 14.08 13.98
C SER A 109 -16.86 14.30 14.90
#